data_AF-A0AAV7DEH2-F1
#
_entry.id   AF-A0AAV7DEH2-F1
#
_cell.length_a   1.000
_cell.length_b   1.000
_cell.length_c   1.000
_cell.angle_alpha   90.00
_cell.angle_beta   90.00
_cell.angle_gamma   90.00
#
_symmetry.space_group_name_H-M   'P 1'
#
loop_
_entity.id
_entity.type
_entity.pdbx_description
1 polymer ?
#
loop_
_entity_poly.entity_id
_entity_poly.type
_entity_poly.pdbx_seq_one_letter_code
_entity_poly.pdbx_strand_id
1 'polypeptide(L)'
;MHKCRLVLLRLQEVGRGAYISFGVSSSHLLTASVMSAPAALAIAKLFWPETEPVKINMQHGLKLEKGDARNILEAASQGASASISLVANIAVNLMAFLSLLAFFNSALSWLGNMFDYPELSFEVICSYVFMPFSFMMGVDWEDSFIVGKLIGYKTFFNEFVAYEYLAGLIKKRKEDGPMMINGIKQYMSIRSEVIATYALCGFANFGSLGITIGGLSSMAPNRKGDIAAGAIRAMIAGTVACFMTACIAGILTPPITEIICHDVLDSFFLNSTNVSVVTPEITNCCLTLYTWVLAGSPTNVTVGGNYSINALSGCCQLIPSPSFNCTWLSPVP
;
A
#
# COMPACT_ATOMS: atom_id res chain seq x y z
N MET A 1 -10.00 -23.69 17.95
CA MET A 1 -9.75 -22.26 17.58
C MET A 1 -8.27 -21.86 17.58
N HIS A 2 -7.36 -22.52 18.33
CA HIS A 2 -5.93 -22.15 18.35
C HIS A 2 -5.17 -22.39 17.04
N LYS A 3 -5.40 -23.53 16.36
CA LYS A 3 -4.76 -23.80 15.06
C LYS A 3 -5.03 -22.69 14.03
N CYS A 4 -6.20 -22.04 14.07
CA CYS A 4 -6.53 -20.96 13.14
C CYS A 4 -5.82 -19.66 13.54
N ARG A 5 -5.88 -19.26 14.81
CA ARG A 5 -5.25 -18.00 15.25
C ARG A 5 -3.72 -18.05 15.15
N LEU A 6 -3.12 -19.21 15.43
CA LEU A 6 -1.67 -19.39 15.39
C LEU A 6 -1.13 -19.63 13.97
N VAL A 7 -1.89 -20.29 13.08
CA VAL A 7 -1.46 -20.47 11.68
C VAL A 7 -1.69 -19.18 10.89
N LEU A 8 -2.84 -18.49 11.03
CA LEU A 8 -3.08 -17.24 10.31
C LEU A 8 -2.15 -16.11 10.75
N LEU A 9 -1.86 -15.97 12.06
CA LEU A 9 -0.88 -14.98 12.55
C LEU A 9 0.56 -15.34 12.13
N ARG A 10 0.96 -16.61 12.16
CA ARG A 10 2.30 -17.03 11.68
C ARG A 10 2.47 -16.82 10.17
N LEU A 11 1.44 -17.07 9.37
CA LEU A 11 1.44 -16.78 7.92
C LEU A 11 1.67 -15.29 7.66
N GLN A 12 1.02 -14.42 8.45
CA GLN A 12 1.13 -12.97 8.29
C GLN A 12 2.49 -12.42 8.72
N GLU A 13 3.07 -12.94 9.81
CA GLU A 13 4.41 -12.53 10.28
C GLU A 13 5.51 -12.89 9.28
N VAL A 14 5.48 -14.11 8.73
CA VAL A 14 6.52 -14.60 7.81
C VAL A 14 6.47 -13.87 6.45
N GLY A 15 5.27 -13.63 5.90
CA GLY A 15 5.13 -12.87 4.66
C GLY A 15 5.60 -11.43 4.78
N ARG A 16 5.36 -10.78 5.93
CA ARG A 16 5.79 -9.39 6.17
C ARG A 16 7.29 -9.18 6.04
N GLY A 17 8.10 -10.11 6.56
CA GLY A 17 9.56 -10.04 6.42
C GLY A 17 10.02 -10.06 4.96
N ALA A 18 9.35 -10.85 4.12
CA ALA A 18 9.62 -10.90 2.69
C ALA A 18 9.26 -9.58 1.99
N TYR A 19 8.11 -8.97 2.30
CA TYR A 19 7.70 -7.69 1.70
C TYR A 19 8.66 -6.55 2.06
N ILE A 20 9.15 -6.54 3.30
CA ILE A 20 10.17 -5.57 3.73
C ILE A 20 11.48 -5.78 2.97
N SER A 21 11.88 -7.03 2.74
CA SER A 21 13.07 -7.37 1.94
C SER A 21 12.96 -6.89 0.49
N PHE A 22 11.75 -6.87 -0.08
CA PHE A 22 11.52 -6.29 -1.41
C PHE A 22 11.70 -4.76 -1.45
N GLY A 23 11.71 -4.08 -0.30
CA GLY A 23 11.91 -2.63 -0.21
C GLY A 23 10.64 -1.84 0.12
N VAL A 24 9.56 -2.53 0.52
CA VAL A 24 8.33 -1.92 1.03
C VAL A 24 8.58 -1.38 2.44
N SER A 25 7.96 -0.24 2.77
CA SER A 25 8.13 0.39 4.09
C SER A 25 7.61 -0.50 5.21
N SER A 26 8.51 -0.85 6.14
CA SER A 26 8.19 -1.66 7.32
C SER A 26 7.24 -0.96 8.28
N SER A 27 7.37 0.37 8.45
CA SER A 27 6.49 1.15 9.32
C SER A 27 5.05 1.09 8.84
N HIS A 28 4.80 1.25 7.54
CA HIS A 28 3.46 1.16 6.97
C HIS A 28 2.88 -0.25 7.05
N LEU A 29 3.66 -1.30 6.81
CA LEU A 29 3.20 -2.69 6.91
C LEU A 29 2.81 -3.09 8.34
N LEU A 30 3.59 -2.64 9.34
CA LEU A 30 3.31 -2.88 10.75
C LEU A 30 2.04 -2.13 11.18
N THR A 31 1.93 -0.85 10.83
CA THR A 31 0.74 -0.04 11.14
C THR A 31 -0.52 -0.60 10.48
N ALA A 32 -0.45 -0.96 9.19
CA ALA A 32 -1.55 -1.60 8.48
C ALA A 32 -2.02 -2.88 9.18
N SER A 33 -1.09 -3.71 9.66
CA SER A 33 -1.42 -4.96 10.36
C SER A 33 -2.21 -4.72 11.65
N VAL A 34 -1.84 -3.69 12.42
CA VAL A 34 -2.55 -3.32 13.65
C VAL A 34 -3.94 -2.78 13.33
N MET A 35 -4.05 -1.93 12.32
CA MET A 35 -5.33 -1.33 11.89
C MET A 35 -6.30 -2.36 11.27
N SER A 36 -5.77 -3.41 10.63
CA SER A 36 -6.59 -4.44 9.99
C SER A 36 -7.41 -5.25 11.00
N ALA A 37 -6.99 -5.39 12.26
CA ALA A 37 -7.75 -6.13 13.26
C ALA A 37 -9.12 -5.49 13.60
N PRO A 38 -9.20 -4.21 14.02
CA PRO A 38 -10.49 -3.54 14.22
C PRO A 38 -11.26 -3.35 12.90
N ALA A 39 -10.59 -3.08 11.78
CA ALA A 39 -11.24 -2.93 10.48
C ALA A 39 -11.94 -4.22 10.02
N ALA A 40 -11.28 -5.37 10.19
CA ALA A 40 -11.85 -6.67 9.86
C ALA A 40 -13.10 -6.98 10.71
N LEU A 41 -13.08 -6.66 12.00
CA LEU A 41 -14.25 -6.83 12.87
C LEU A 41 -15.41 -5.90 12.47
N ALA A 42 -15.11 -4.62 12.23
CA ALA A 42 -16.11 -3.64 11.81
C ALA A 42 -16.78 -4.05 10.50
N ILE A 43 -15.99 -4.39 9.48
CA ILE A 43 -16.52 -4.80 8.18
C ILE A 43 -17.20 -6.16 8.25
N ALA A 44 -16.65 -7.16 8.95
CA ALA A 44 -17.30 -8.47 9.06
C ALA A 44 -18.68 -8.36 9.71
N LYS A 45 -18.82 -7.55 10.77
CA LYS A 45 -20.11 -7.34 11.45
C LYS A 45 -21.08 -6.45 10.68
N LEU A 46 -20.58 -5.57 9.81
CA LEU A 46 -21.42 -4.79 8.89
C LEU A 46 -21.92 -5.65 7.72
N PHE A 47 -21.04 -6.47 7.14
CA PHE A 47 -21.33 -7.30 5.96
C PHE A 47 -22.15 -8.54 6.31
N TRP A 48 -21.95 -9.09 7.52
CA TRP A 48 -22.68 -10.25 8.04
C TRP A 48 -22.95 -10.09 9.55
N PRO A 49 -24.01 -9.35 9.92
CA PRO A 49 -24.36 -9.09 11.32
C PRO A 49 -24.70 -10.37 12.09
N GLU A 50 -24.40 -10.37 13.40
CA GLU A 50 -24.78 -11.47 14.28
C GLU A 50 -26.27 -11.41 14.62
N THR A 51 -27.01 -12.47 14.35
CA THR A 51 -28.45 -12.58 14.66
C THR A 51 -28.75 -13.59 15.75
N GLU A 52 -27.86 -14.56 15.98
CA GLU A 52 -28.00 -15.56 17.02
C GLU A 52 -27.40 -15.09 18.35
N PRO A 53 -27.97 -15.50 19.50
CA PRO A 53 -27.36 -15.22 20.79
C PRO A 53 -26.02 -15.94 20.91
N VAL A 54 -25.03 -15.27 21.50
CA VAL A 54 -23.69 -15.81 21.68
C VAL A 54 -23.74 -17.04 22.60
N LYS A 55 -23.44 -18.22 22.04
CA LYS A 55 -23.43 -19.51 22.76
C LYS A 55 -22.20 -19.72 23.66
N ILE A 56 -21.23 -18.81 23.63
CA ILE A 56 -19.97 -18.92 24.38
C ILE A 56 -20.12 -18.20 25.72
N ASN A 57 -20.19 -18.98 26.80
CA ASN A 57 -20.29 -18.46 28.14
C ASN A 57 -18.88 -18.16 28.69
N MET A 58 -18.51 -16.87 28.77
CA MET A 58 -17.18 -16.40 29.25
C MET A 58 -16.89 -16.79 30.72
N GLN A 59 -17.90 -17.25 31.46
CA GLN A 59 -17.81 -17.65 32.87
C GLN A 59 -16.83 -18.81 33.14
N HIS A 60 -16.53 -19.66 32.14
CA HIS A 60 -15.63 -20.80 32.31
C HIS A 60 -14.17 -20.54 31.91
N GLY A 61 -13.82 -19.30 31.55
CA GLY A 61 -12.49 -18.96 31.06
C GLY A 61 -12.18 -19.59 29.70
N LEU A 62 -11.38 -18.91 28.88
CA LEU A 62 -10.85 -19.49 27.66
C LEU A 62 -9.80 -20.55 28.04
N LYS A 63 -10.11 -21.84 27.85
CA LYS A 63 -9.11 -22.91 27.92
C LYS A 63 -8.14 -22.73 26.74
N LEU A 64 -7.06 -22.01 26.98
CA LEU A 64 -5.89 -21.97 26.12
C LEU A 64 -5.19 -23.33 26.26
N GLU A 65 -5.21 -24.16 25.22
CA GLU A 65 -4.37 -25.36 25.19
C GLU A 65 -2.89 -24.95 25.26
N LYS A 66 -2.14 -25.59 26.17
CA LYS A 66 -0.70 -25.43 26.26
C LYS A 66 -0.08 -26.10 25.03
N GLY A 67 0.84 -25.42 24.33
CA GLY A 67 1.52 -26.00 23.17
C GLY A 67 2.33 -27.24 23.55
N ASP A 68 2.52 -28.15 22.60
CA ASP A 68 3.19 -29.45 22.81
C ASP A 68 4.71 -29.31 23.08
N ALA A 69 5.29 -28.13 22.86
CA ALA A 69 6.71 -27.89 23.04
C ALA A 69 7.12 -27.86 24.52
N ARG A 70 8.17 -28.60 24.87
CA ARG A 70 8.65 -28.74 26.26
C ARG A 70 9.57 -27.60 26.67
N ASN A 71 10.26 -26.97 25.72
CA ASN A 71 11.19 -25.87 25.96
C ASN A 71 11.24 -24.89 24.77
N ILE A 72 11.91 -23.75 24.96
CA ILE A 72 12.01 -22.67 23.95
C ILE A 72 12.69 -23.17 22.68
N LEU A 73 13.71 -24.02 22.80
CA LEU A 73 14.45 -24.55 21.65
C LEU A 73 13.59 -25.49 20.80
N GLU A 74 12.81 -26.35 21.44
CA GLU A 74 11.85 -27.22 20.78
C GLU A 74 10.75 -26.42 20.10
N ALA A 75 10.22 -25.37 20.75
CA ALA A 75 9.25 -24.47 20.14
C ALA A 75 9.81 -23.74 18.91
N ALA A 76 11.07 -23.28 18.97
CA ALA A 76 11.77 -22.65 17.86
C ALA A 76 12.01 -23.63 16.71
N SER A 77 12.47 -24.85 17.01
CA SER A 77 12.70 -25.91 16.02
C SER A 77 11.40 -26.33 15.33
N GLN A 78 10.32 -26.57 16.09
CA GLN A 78 9.00 -26.88 15.53
C GLN A 78 8.48 -25.74 14.65
N GLY A 79 8.70 -24.48 15.06
CA GLY A 79 8.37 -23.30 14.25
C GLY A 79 9.14 -23.25 12.92
N ALA A 80 10.44 -23.54 12.96
CA ALA A 80 11.29 -23.61 11.77
C ALA A 80 10.84 -24.73 10.81
N SER A 81 10.61 -25.94 11.32
CA SER A 81 10.13 -27.07 10.51
C SER A 81 8.76 -26.81 9.89
N ALA A 82 7.82 -26.19 10.63
CA ALA A 82 6.52 -25.80 10.10
C ALA A 82 6.63 -24.73 8.99
N SER A 83 7.70 -23.93 9.00
CA SER A 83 7.93 -22.89 7.99
C SER A 83 8.42 -23.46 6.66
N ILE A 84 9.02 -24.66 6.63
CA ILE A 84 9.53 -25.27 5.40
C ILE A 84 8.42 -25.48 4.38
N SER A 85 7.32 -26.14 4.80
CA SER A 85 6.18 -26.38 3.90
C SER A 85 5.50 -25.08 3.49
N LEU A 86 5.46 -24.09 4.39
CA LEU A 86 4.95 -22.77 4.09
C LEU A 86 5.76 -22.07 2.98
N VAL A 87 7.08 -21.96 3.14
CA VAL A 87 7.96 -21.31 2.18
C VAL A 87 7.94 -22.05 0.84
N ALA A 88 7.95 -23.39 0.86
CA ALA A 88 7.83 -24.20 -0.35
C ALA A 88 6.51 -23.92 -1.10
N ASN A 89 5.38 -23.87 -0.39
CA ASN A 89 4.09 -23.55 -1.00
C ASN A 89 4.06 -22.13 -1.59
N ILE A 90 4.63 -21.14 -0.90
CA ILE A 90 4.72 -19.77 -1.42
C ILE A 90 5.55 -19.73 -2.70
N ALA A 91 6.74 -20.36 -2.71
CA ALA A 91 7.62 -20.37 -3.87
C ALA A 91 6.98 -21.04 -5.09
N VAL A 92 6.36 -22.21 -4.90
CA VAL A 92 5.66 -22.93 -5.98
C VAL A 92 4.47 -22.12 -6.49
N ASN A 93 3.67 -21.53 -5.60
CA ASN A 93 2.54 -20.70 -6.00
C ASN A 93 2.99 -19.45 -6.78
N LEU A 94 4.09 -18.82 -6.38
CA LEU A 94 4.65 -17.68 -7.12
C LEU A 94 5.07 -18.06 -8.53
N MET A 95 5.81 -19.16 -8.69
CA MET A 95 6.19 -19.66 -10.02
C MET A 95 4.96 -19.97 -10.88
N ALA A 96 3.97 -20.67 -10.31
CA ALA A 96 2.74 -21.01 -10.99
C ALA A 96 1.98 -19.74 -11.44
N PHE A 97 1.75 -18.78 -10.54
CA PHE A 97 0.99 -17.57 -10.86
C PHE A 97 1.72 -16.62 -11.81
N LEU A 98 3.03 -16.47 -11.71
CA LEU A 98 3.80 -15.67 -12.68
C LEU A 98 3.73 -16.28 -14.08
N SER A 99 3.83 -17.61 -14.19
CA SER A 99 3.67 -18.30 -15.48
C SER A 99 2.25 -18.17 -16.04
N LEU A 100 1.23 -18.25 -15.16
CA LEU A 100 -0.17 -18.08 -15.54
C LEU A 100 -0.46 -16.64 -15.98
N LEU A 101 0.11 -15.64 -15.29
CA LEU A 101 0.01 -14.24 -15.67
C LEU A 101 0.64 -14.00 -17.04
N ALA A 102 1.86 -14.50 -17.27
CA ALA A 102 2.54 -14.41 -18.56
C ALA A 102 1.73 -15.11 -19.67
N PHE A 103 1.16 -16.27 -19.37
CA PHE A 103 0.28 -17.00 -20.29
C PHE A 103 -0.98 -16.18 -20.64
N PHE A 104 -1.68 -15.63 -19.64
CA PHE A 104 -2.87 -14.81 -19.89
C PHE A 104 -2.54 -13.52 -20.63
N ASN A 105 -1.45 -12.84 -20.29
CA ASN A 105 -1.00 -11.66 -21.01
C ASN A 105 -0.70 -11.98 -22.48
N SER A 106 -0.02 -13.09 -22.77
CA SER A 106 0.27 -13.53 -24.13
C SER A 106 -0.99 -13.93 -24.91
N ALA A 107 -1.90 -14.67 -24.26
CA ALA A 107 -3.17 -15.07 -24.86
C ALA A 107 -4.08 -13.86 -25.15
N LEU A 108 -4.15 -12.90 -24.24
CA LEU A 108 -4.89 -11.65 -24.42
C LEU A 108 -4.24 -10.75 -25.46
N SER A 109 -2.91 -10.70 -25.53
CA SER A 109 -2.20 -9.95 -26.57
C SER A 109 -2.47 -10.56 -27.95
N TRP A 110 -2.48 -11.89 -28.07
CA TRP A 110 -2.88 -12.59 -29.30
C TRP A 110 -4.33 -12.28 -29.70
N LEU A 111 -5.27 -12.31 -28.75
CA LEU A 111 -6.66 -11.92 -29.00
C LEU A 111 -6.79 -10.43 -29.37
N GLY A 112 -6.07 -9.56 -28.67
CA GLY A 112 -6.05 -8.12 -28.91
C GLY A 112 -5.49 -7.80 -30.29
N ASN A 113 -4.50 -8.55 -30.75
CA ASN A 113 -3.96 -8.44 -32.10
C ASN A 113 -4.99 -8.77 -33.20
N MET A 114 -6.04 -9.56 -32.90
CA MET A 114 -7.16 -9.76 -33.84
C MET A 114 -8.03 -8.50 -34.00
N PHE A 115 -7.97 -7.56 -33.05
CA PHE A 115 -8.72 -6.30 -33.03
C PHE A 115 -7.79 -5.08 -33.14
N ASP A 116 -6.57 -5.25 -33.69
CA ASP A 116 -5.55 -4.19 -33.82
C ASP A 116 -5.14 -3.52 -32.49
N TYR A 117 -5.29 -4.23 -31.37
CA TYR A 117 -4.93 -3.78 -30.03
C TYR A 117 -4.01 -4.79 -29.31
N PRO A 118 -2.74 -4.94 -29.74
CA PRO A 118 -1.82 -5.96 -29.21
C PRO A 118 -1.38 -5.71 -27.75
N GLU A 119 -1.61 -4.50 -27.23
CA GLU A 119 -1.30 -4.09 -25.85
C GLU A 119 -2.29 -4.66 -24.82
N LEU A 120 -3.35 -5.34 -25.28
CA LEU A 120 -4.31 -5.99 -24.39
C LEU A 120 -3.62 -7.02 -23.50
N SER A 121 -3.71 -6.80 -22.19
CA SER A 121 -3.13 -7.68 -21.19
C SER A 121 -4.07 -7.83 -20.00
N PHE A 122 -3.86 -8.88 -19.21
CA PHE A 122 -4.63 -9.10 -17.98
C PHE A 122 -4.45 -7.92 -17.02
N GLU A 123 -3.26 -7.32 -17.04
CA GLU A 123 -2.86 -6.16 -16.28
C GLU A 123 -3.68 -4.92 -16.63
N VAL A 124 -3.89 -4.67 -17.92
CA VAL A 124 -4.72 -3.57 -18.44
C VAL A 124 -6.19 -3.79 -18.08
N ILE A 125 -6.70 -5.02 -18.21
CA ILE A 125 -8.09 -5.31 -17.80
C ILE A 125 -8.26 -5.04 -16.30
N CYS A 126 -7.32 -5.51 -15.47
CA CYS A 126 -7.34 -5.27 -14.04
C CYS A 126 -7.23 -3.79 -13.70
N SER A 127 -6.39 -3.02 -14.41
CA SER A 127 -6.25 -1.59 -14.15
C SER A 127 -7.58 -0.86 -14.34
N TYR A 128 -8.30 -1.12 -15.43
CA TYR A 128 -9.61 -0.49 -15.66
C TYR A 128 -10.69 -0.98 -14.69
N VAL A 129 -10.74 -2.27 -14.35
CA VAL A 129 -11.75 -2.82 -13.43
C VAL A 129 -11.56 -2.28 -12.00
N PHE A 130 -10.31 -2.16 -11.54
CA PHE A 130 -10.02 -1.73 -10.17
C PHE A 130 -9.67 -0.25 -10.03
N MET A 131 -9.54 0.51 -11.14
CA MET A 131 -9.30 1.96 -11.10
C MET A 131 -10.33 2.72 -10.25
N PRO A 132 -11.65 2.45 -10.33
CA PRO A 132 -12.62 3.15 -9.49
C PRO A 132 -12.35 2.95 -8.00
N PHE A 133 -12.01 1.72 -7.58
CA PHE A 133 -11.66 1.43 -6.18
C PHE A 133 -10.35 2.10 -5.78
N SER A 134 -9.36 2.13 -6.67
CA SER A 134 -8.11 2.87 -6.43
C SER A 134 -8.37 4.35 -6.20
N PHE A 135 -9.13 4.98 -7.08
CA PHE A 135 -9.45 6.40 -6.99
C PHE A 135 -10.27 6.72 -5.72
N MET A 136 -11.24 5.86 -5.37
CA MET A 136 -12.01 5.98 -4.12
C MET A 136 -11.15 5.94 -2.85
N MET A 137 -9.98 5.29 -2.87
CA MET A 137 -9.04 5.27 -1.74
C MET A 137 -8.21 6.55 -1.61
N GLY A 138 -8.36 7.52 -2.52
CA GLY A 138 -7.64 8.80 -2.48
C GLY A 138 -6.28 8.78 -3.17
N VAL A 139 -6.10 7.86 -4.13
CA VAL A 139 -4.96 7.81 -5.06
C VAL A 139 -5.18 8.85 -6.17
N ASP A 140 -4.10 9.51 -6.59
CA ASP A 140 -4.16 10.47 -7.70
C ASP A 140 -4.66 9.80 -8.98
N TRP A 141 -5.39 10.54 -9.82
CA TRP A 141 -5.99 9.99 -11.05
C TRP A 141 -4.97 9.29 -11.95
N GLU A 142 -3.79 9.90 -12.12
CA GLU A 142 -2.70 9.36 -12.94
C GLU A 142 -2.12 8.05 -12.40
N ASP A 143 -2.10 7.89 -11.08
CA ASP A 143 -1.56 6.70 -10.41
C ASP A 143 -2.63 5.60 -10.24
N SER A 144 -3.90 5.96 -10.40
CA SER A 144 -5.03 5.07 -10.10
C SER A 144 -5.09 3.84 -10.99
N PHE A 145 -4.64 3.94 -12.24
CA PHE A 145 -4.51 2.78 -13.12
C PHE A 145 -3.42 1.81 -12.65
N ILE A 146 -2.28 2.34 -12.20
CA ILE A 146 -1.16 1.54 -11.69
C ILE A 146 -1.57 0.82 -10.41
N VAL A 147 -2.19 1.53 -9.47
CA VAL A 147 -2.67 0.95 -8.22
C VAL A 147 -3.82 -0.04 -8.48
N GLY A 148 -4.72 0.24 -9.41
CA GLY A 148 -5.76 -0.70 -9.86
C GLY A 148 -5.17 -2.04 -10.34
N LYS A 149 -4.09 -1.99 -11.13
CA LYS A 149 -3.35 -3.20 -11.54
C LYS A 149 -2.81 -3.98 -10.34
N LEU A 150 -2.23 -3.32 -9.34
CA LEU A 150 -1.73 -3.97 -8.12
C LEU A 150 -2.85 -4.65 -7.31
N ILE A 151 -4.01 -4.00 -7.20
CA ILE A 151 -5.20 -4.57 -6.55
C ILE A 151 -5.67 -5.83 -7.31
N GLY A 152 -5.65 -5.79 -8.64
CA GLY A 152 -5.96 -6.96 -9.47
C GLY A 152 -5.00 -8.11 -9.23
N TYR A 153 -3.69 -7.84 -9.18
CA TYR A 153 -2.68 -8.85 -8.85
C TYR A 153 -2.92 -9.50 -7.51
N LYS A 154 -3.18 -8.69 -6.49
CA LYS A 154 -3.52 -9.18 -5.16
C LYS A 154 -4.72 -10.12 -5.22
N THR A 155 -5.80 -9.68 -5.86
CA THR A 155 -7.11 -10.36 -5.80
C THR A 155 -7.11 -11.68 -6.55
N PHE A 156 -6.56 -11.71 -7.77
CA PHE A 156 -6.61 -12.90 -8.64
C PHE A 156 -5.46 -13.86 -8.43
N PHE A 157 -4.26 -13.35 -8.10
CA PHE A 157 -3.09 -14.18 -7.82
C PHE A 157 -2.85 -14.21 -6.31
N ASN A 158 -1.96 -13.36 -5.82
CA ASN A 158 -1.65 -13.22 -4.41
C ASN A 158 -1.02 -11.84 -4.14
N GLU A 159 -0.94 -11.48 -2.87
CA GLU A 159 -0.31 -10.25 -2.42
C GLU A 159 1.22 -10.25 -2.62
N PHE A 160 1.89 -11.41 -2.64
CA PHE A 160 3.34 -11.50 -2.86
C PHE A 160 3.74 -10.97 -4.25
N VAL A 161 3.02 -11.40 -5.30
CA VAL A 161 3.20 -10.90 -6.68
C VAL A 161 2.93 -9.40 -6.69
N ALA A 162 1.83 -8.94 -6.08
CA ALA A 162 1.53 -7.51 -6.04
C ALA A 162 2.63 -6.68 -5.35
N TYR A 163 3.21 -7.17 -4.25
CA TYR A 163 4.30 -6.50 -3.55
C TYR A 163 5.62 -6.51 -4.33
N GLU A 164 5.93 -7.57 -5.07
CA GLU A 164 7.09 -7.61 -5.96
C GLU A 164 7.00 -6.51 -7.03
N TYR A 165 5.84 -6.38 -7.68
CA TYR A 165 5.60 -5.32 -8.66
C TYR A 165 5.66 -3.92 -8.02
N LEU A 166 5.03 -3.73 -6.85
CA LEU A 166 5.11 -2.47 -6.11
C LEU A 166 6.55 -2.10 -5.75
N ALA A 167 7.34 -3.06 -5.29
CA ALA A 167 8.76 -2.88 -4.98
C ALA A 167 9.57 -2.46 -6.22
N GLY A 168 9.27 -3.04 -7.39
CA GLY A 168 9.86 -2.61 -8.65
C GLY A 168 9.58 -1.12 -8.98
N LEU A 169 8.36 -0.64 -8.70
CA LEU A 169 7.99 0.76 -8.88
C LEU A 169 8.70 1.68 -7.86
N ILE A 170 8.75 1.27 -6.59
CA ILE A 170 9.47 2.00 -5.53
C ILE A 170 10.95 2.13 -5.88
N LYS A 171 11.56 1.05 -6.40
CA LYS A 171 12.96 1.05 -6.82
C LYS A 171 13.20 2.01 -7.98
N LYS A 172 12.37 1.97 -9.03
CA LYS A 172 12.45 2.92 -10.15
C LYS A 172 12.34 4.38 -9.73
N ARG A 173 11.47 4.69 -8.76
CA ARG A 173 11.38 6.03 -8.18
C ARG A 173 12.66 6.43 -7.43
N LYS A 174 13.20 5.53 -6.59
CA LYS A 174 14.43 5.79 -5.81
C LYS A 174 15.67 5.97 -6.68
N GLU A 175 15.68 5.35 -7.86
CA GLU A 175 16.74 5.51 -8.85
C GLU A 175 16.65 6.83 -9.64
N ASP A 176 15.67 7.69 -9.32
CA ASP A 176 15.42 9.00 -9.96
C ASP A 176 15.33 8.92 -11.49
N GLY A 177 14.68 7.88 -11.99
CA GLY A 177 14.45 7.70 -13.42
C GLY A 177 13.41 8.68 -13.99
N PRO A 178 13.30 8.80 -15.32
CA PRO A 178 12.24 9.58 -15.94
C PRO A 178 10.87 9.00 -15.57
N MET A 179 9.99 9.86 -15.06
CA MET A 179 8.64 9.49 -14.61
C MET A 179 7.77 8.94 -15.74
N MET A 180 7.99 9.40 -16.98
CA MET A 180 7.26 9.01 -18.18
C MET A 180 8.24 8.53 -19.25
N ILE A 181 8.00 7.35 -19.81
CA ILE A 181 8.72 6.84 -20.99
C ILE A 181 7.66 6.40 -22.00
N ASN A 182 7.70 6.96 -23.21
CA ASN A 182 6.74 6.66 -24.28
C ASN A 182 5.26 6.82 -23.87
N GLY A 183 4.96 7.85 -23.06
CA GLY A 183 3.59 8.07 -22.54
C GLY A 183 3.18 7.13 -21.41
N ILE A 184 4.05 6.21 -20.98
CA ILE A 184 3.79 5.26 -19.89
C ILE A 184 4.50 5.74 -18.62
N LYS A 185 3.72 5.90 -17.55
CA LYS A 185 4.19 6.26 -16.22
C LYS A 185 4.97 5.11 -15.59
N GLN A 186 6.22 5.37 -15.18
CA GLN A 186 7.18 4.35 -14.76
C GLN A 186 7.14 4.04 -13.26
N TYR A 187 6.72 5.00 -12.43
CA TYR A 187 6.56 4.87 -10.99
C TYR A 187 5.48 5.84 -10.50
N MET A 188 5.04 5.66 -9.24
CA MET A 188 3.94 6.39 -8.62
C MET A 188 4.44 7.39 -7.56
N SER A 189 3.56 8.29 -7.11
CA SER A 189 3.89 9.23 -6.04
C SER A 189 4.10 8.50 -4.70
N ILE A 190 4.87 9.09 -3.78
CA ILE A 190 5.11 8.52 -2.45
C ILE A 190 3.77 8.28 -1.72
N ARG A 191 2.82 9.22 -1.84
CA ARG A 191 1.47 9.07 -1.28
C ARG A 191 0.77 7.84 -1.84
N SER A 192 0.78 7.66 -3.16
CA SER A 192 0.18 6.49 -3.82
C SER A 192 0.86 5.18 -3.40
N GLU A 193 2.19 5.17 -3.21
CA GLU A 193 2.93 4.00 -2.69
C GLU A 193 2.44 3.60 -1.29
N VAL A 194 2.21 4.60 -0.42
CA VAL A 194 1.69 4.36 0.93
C VAL A 194 0.27 3.79 0.86
N ILE A 195 -0.64 4.41 0.10
CA ILE A 195 -2.02 3.91 -0.04
C ILE A 195 -2.03 2.49 -0.61
N ALA A 196 -1.23 2.23 -1.65
CA ALA A 196 -1.08 0.90 -2.24
C ALA A 196 -0.55 -0.11 -1.22
N THR A 197 0.44 0.25 -0.39
CA THR A 197 0.97 -0.63 0.66
C THR A 197 -0.13 -1.09 1.62
N TYR A 198 -1.02 -0.18 2.05
CA TYR A 198 -2.14 -0.56 2.92
C TYR A 198 -3.20 -1.36 2.18
N ALA A 199 -3.53 -0.98 0.94
CA ALA A 199 -4.52 -1.69 0.11
C ALA A 199 -4.08 -3.13 -0.17
N LEU A 200 -2.78 -3.38 -0.31
CA LEU A 200 -2.19 -4.70 -0.52
C LEU A 200 -2.02 -5.51 0.78
N CYS A 201 -2.11 -4.89 1.95
CA CYS A 201 -1.86 -5.52 3.24
C CYS A 201 -3.00 -6.46 3.71
N GLY A 202 -3.17 -7.60 3.03
CA GLY A 202 -4.04 -8.67 3.47
C GLY A 202 -4.11 -9.85 2.51
N PHE A 203 -4.42 -11.03 3.04
CA PHE A 203 -4.53 -12.30 2.30
C PHE A 203 -5.91 -12.50 1.64
N ALA A 204 -6.54 -11.42 1.17
CA ALA A 204 -7.87 -11.49 0.55
C ALA A 204 -7.73 -11.79 -0.95
N ASN A 205 -7.56 -13.08 -1.28
CA ASN A 205 -7.43 -13.58 -2.65
C ASN A 205 -7.98 -15.00 -2.80
N PHE A 206 -8.21 -15.43 -4.05
CA PHE A 206 -8.79 -16.74 -4.34
C PHE A 206 -7.93 -17.92 -3.83
N GLY A 207 -6.60 -17.79 -3.85
CA GLY A 207 -5.71 -18.82 -3.32
C GLY A 207 -5.84 -18.99 -1.80
N SER A 208 -5.85 -17.87 -1.07
CA SER A 208 -5.97 -17.81 0.39
C SER A 208 -7.35 -18.23 0.87
N LEU A 209 -8.39 -18.04 0.06
CA LEU A 209 -9.72 -18.58 0.31
C LEU A 209 -9.69 -20.10 0.41
N GLY A 210 -9.02 -20.79 -0.51
CA GLY A 210 -8.83 -22.25 -0.47
C GLY A 210 -8.08 -22.72 0.79
N ILE A 211 -6.99 -22.03 1.15
CA ILE A 211 -6.21 -22.31 2.36
C ILE A 211 -7.06 -22.12 3.61
N THR A 212 -7.85 -21.04 3.67
CA THR A 212 -8.69 -20.72 4.84
C THR A 212 -9.83 -21.72 4.99
N ILE A 213 -10.49 -22.11 3.90
CA ILE A 213 -11.50 -23.17 3.93
C ILE A 213 -10.87 -24.46 4.41
N GLY A 214 -9.75 -24.91 3.83
CA GLY A 214 -9.09 -26.16 4.22
C GLY A 214 -8.65 -26.15 5.70
N GLY A 215 -8.03 -25.05 6.13
CA GLY A 215 -7.58 -24.85 7.50
C GLY A 215 -8.72 -24.87 8.52
N LEU A 216 -9.76 -24.04 8.32
CA LEU A 216 -10.92 -23.99 9.21
C LEU A 216 -11.72 -25.29 9.19
N SER A 217 -11.88 -25.91 8.02
CA SER A 217 -12.58 -27.18 7.83
C SER A 217 -11.93 -28.35 8.57
N SER A 218 -10.60 -28.35 8.66
CA SER A 218 -9.86 -29.36 9.44
C SER A 218 -10.09 -29.22 10.95
N MET A 219 -10.42 -28.01 11.41
CA MET A 219 -10.63 -27.70 12.82
C MET A 219 -12.08 -27.85 13.27
N ALA A 220 -13.02 -27.60 12.37
CA ALA A 220 -14.45 -27.70 12.62
C ALA A 220 -15.12 -28.48 11.48
N PRO A 221 -14.90 -29.81 11.39
CA PRO A 221 -15.39 -30.62 10.27
C PRO A 221 -16.91 -30.62 10.14
N ASN A 222 -17.64 -30.42 11.24
CA ASN A 222 -19.11 -30.33 11.26
C ASN A 222 -19.65 -28.99 10.73
N ARG A 223 -18.78 -27.98 10.51
CA ARG A 223 -19.14 -26.62 10.05
C ARG A 223 -18.59 -26.31 8.65
N LYS A 224 -18.09 -27.32 7.92
CA LYS A 224 -17.50 -27.15 6.59
C LYS A 224 -18.44 -26.45 5.60
N GLY A 225 -19.73 -26.81 5.63
CA GLY A 225 -20.76 -26.21 4.78
C GLY A 225 -20.87 -24.70 5.01
N ASP A 226 -20.93 -24.28 6.27
CA ASP A 226 -21.02 -22.86 6.64
C ASP A 226 -19.77 -22.08 6.24
N ILE A 227 -18.58 -22.67 6.47
CA ILE A 227 -17.29 -22.06 6.12
C ILE A 227 -17.21 -21.83 4.62
N ALA A 228 -17.58 -22.83 3.82
CA ALA A 228 -17.56 -22.72 2.36
C ALA A 228 -18.59 -21.70 1.86
N ALA A 229 -19.81 -21.70 2.41
CA ALA A 229 -20.87 -20.77 2.03
C ALA A 229 -20.51 -19.29 2.33
N GLY A 230 -19.78 -19.05 3.43
CA GLY A 230 -19.32 -17.71 3.81
C GLY A 230 -18.05 -17.23 3.10
N ALA A 231 -17.32 -18.10 2.40
CA ALA A 231 -15.94 -17.83 2.00
C ALA A 231 -15.78 -16.65 1.03
N ILE A 232 -16.61 -16.57 -0.03
CA ILE A 232 -16.55 -15.46 -1.00
C ILE A 232 -16.91 -14.14 -0.32
N ARG A 233 -17.93 -14.15 0.56
CA ARG A 233 -18.33 -12.97 1.34
C ARG A 233 -17.20 -12.52 2.27
N ALA A 234 -16.51 -13.47 2.91
CA ALA A 234 -15.36 -13.19 3.76
C ALA A 234 -14.18 -12.60 2.97
N MET A 235 -13.95 -13.05 1.74
CA MET A 235 -12.92 -12.48 0.86
C MET A 235 -13.25 -11.03 0.49
N ILE A 236 -14.48 -10.73 0.09
CA ILE A 236 -14.91 -9.36 -0.22
C ILE A 236 -14.80 -8.47 1.01
N ALA A 237 -15.29 -8.93 2.16
CA ALA A 237 -15.18 -8.22 3.44
C ALA A 237 -13.71 -7.96 3.82
N GLY A 238 -12.82 -8.95 3.62
CA GLY A 238 -11.39 -8.79 3.85
C GLY A 238 -10.73 -7.77 2.92
N THR A 239 -11.10 -7.75 1.64
CA THR A 239 -10.62 -6.76 0.67
C THR A 239 -11.08 -5.35 1.05
N VAL A 240 -12.35 -5.18 1.39
CA VAL A 240 -12.90 -3.89 1.84
C VAL A 240 -12.24 -3.42 3.13
N ALA A 241 -11.94 -4.33 4.08
CA ALA A 241 -11.19 -3.99 5.28
C ALA A 241 -9.78 -3.46 4.96
N CYS A 242 -9.09 -4.03 3.98
CA CYS A 242 -7.81 -3.50 3.50
C CYS A 242 -7.96 -2.13 2.83
N PHE A 243 -9.04 -1.91 2.07
CA PHE A 243 -9.30 -0.62 1.44
C PHE A 243 -9.64 0.45 2.48
N MET A 244 -10.36 0.11 3.55
CA MET A 244 -10.61 1.05 4.65
C MET A 244 -9.30 1.52 5.31
N THR A 245 -8.38 0.60 5.59
CA THR A 245 -7.08 0.99 6.18
C THR A 245 -6.26 1.82 5.18
N ALA A 246 -6.37 1.54 3.88
CA ALA A 246 -5.77 2.35 2.82
C ALA A 246 -6.38 3.76 2.72
N CYS A 247 -7.69 3.90 2.84
CA CYS A 247 -8.35 5.22 2.89
C CYS A 247 -7.87 6.03 4.09
N ILE A 248 -7.75 5.40 5.28
CA ILE A 248 -7.21 6.08 6.47
C ILE A 248 -5.75 6.49 6.22
N ALA A 249 -4.94 5.64 5.61
CA ALA A 249 -3.58 6.00 5.22
C ALA A 249 -3.56 7.17 4.24
N GLY A 250 -4.48 7.23 3.26
CA GLY A 250 -4.64 8.35 2.34
C GLY A 250 -5.09 9.64 3.02
N ILE A 251 -5.92 9.58 4.06
CA ILE A 251 -6.29 10.76 4.86
C ILE A 251 -5.08 11.27 5.66
N LEU A 252 -4.29 10.36 6.25
CA LEU A 252 -3.18 10.68 7.14
C LEU A 252 -1.85 10.96 6.41
N THR A 253 -1.76 10.62 5.14
CA THR A 253 -0.58 10.86 4.30
C THR A 253 -0.91 11.99 3.35
N PRO A 254 -0.89 13.27 3.79
CA PRO A 254 -1.25 14.39 2.93
C PRO A 254 -0.45 14.34 1.62
N PRO A 255 -1.03 14.76 0.48
CA PRO A 255 -0.24 14.95 -0.72
C PRO A 255 0.94 15.85 -0.37
N ILE A 256 2.10 15.65 -1.00
CA ILE A 256 3.33 16.42 -0.74
C ILE A 256 3.09 17.95 -0.81
N THR A 257 2.01 18.36 -1.46
CA THR A 257 1.52 19.74 -1.53
C THR A 257 0.87 20.27 -0.24
N GLU A 258 0.62 19.43 0.77
CA GLU A 258 0.00 19.76 2.07
C GLU A 258 0.79 19.18 3.26
N ILE A 259 2.12 19.11 3.16
CA ILE A 259 2.90 19.42 4.38
C ILE A 259 2.64 20.91 4.63
N ILE A 260 2.45 21.32 5.88
CA ILE A 260 2.39 22.74 6.26
C ILE A 260 3.80 23.31 6.04
N CYS A 261 4.20 23.44 4.79
CA CYS A 261 5.47 24.01 4.37
C CYS A 261 5.53 25.46 4.83
N HIS A 262 4.38 26.11 5.05
CA HIS A 262 4.31 27.37 5.76
C HIS A 262 5.05 27.32 7.10
N ASP A 263 4.66 26.43 8.01
CA ASP A 263 5.22 26.34 9.36
C ASP A 263 6.66 25.82 9.33
N VAL A 264 6.96 24.87 8.43
CA VAL A 264 8.32 24.32 8.28
C VAL A 264 9.28 25.37 7.72
N LEU A 265 8.90 26.10 6.67
CA LEU A 265 9.75 27.14 6.08
C LEU A 265 9.86 28.34 7.01
N ASP A 266 8.77 28.80 7.63
CA ASP A 266 8.82 29.92 8.57
C ASP A 266 9.67 29.56 9.81
N SER A 267 9.50 28.37 10.40
CA SER A 267 10.35 27.95 11.52
C SER A 267 11.82 27.77 11.13
N PHE A 268 12.10 27.26 9.93
CA PHE A 268 13.46 27.09 9.41
C PHE A 268 14.16 28.43 9.20
N PHE A 269 13.51 29.38 8.54
CA PHE A 269 14.09 30.69 8.23
C PHE A 269 14.07 31.67 9.41
N LEU A 270 13.22 31.48 10.43
CA LEU A 270 13.23 32.28 11.65
C LEU A 270 14.30 31.84 12.68
N ASN A 271 14.61 30.55 12.77
CA ASN A 271 15.54 30.03 13.79
C ASN A 271 16.95 29.70 13.30
N SER A 272 17.20 29.63 11.99
CA SER A 272 18.50 29.20 11.47
C SER A 272 19.33 30.38 10.97
N THR A 273 20.43 30.70 11.67
CA THR A 273 21.44 31.68 11.18
C THR A 273 22.43 31.06 10.18
N ASN A 274 22.43 29.74 10.00
CA ASN A 274 23.31 29.01 9.09
C ASN A 274 22.51 28.19 8.07
N VAL A 275 22.30 28.79 6.91
CA VAL A 275 21.52 28.30 5.77
C VAL A 275 22.36 27.32 4.92
N SER A 276 22.87 26.23 5.52
CA SER A 276 23.78 25.30 4.83
C SER A 276 23.39 23.83 4.91
N VAL A 277 22.35 23.48 5.67
CA VAL A 277 21.82 22.11 5.74
C VAL A 277 20.49 22.06 5.00
N VAL A 278 20.54 21.55 3.77
CA VAL A 278 19.36 21.37 2.91
C VAL A 278 18.84 19.94 3.07
N THR A 279 17.67 19.78 3.69
CA THR A 279 16.99 18.47 3.77
C THR A 279 16.08 18.27 2.55
N PRO A 280 15.80 17.02 2.15
CA PRO A 280 14.85 16.71 1.08
C PRO A 280 13.43 17.24 1.34
N GLU A 281 13.09 17.50 2.60
CA GLU A 281 11.81 18.06 3.02
C GLU A 281 11.73 19.56 2.72
N ILE A 282 12.80 20.32 3.01
CA ILE A 282 12.88 21.76 2.73
C ILE A 282 12.90 22.03 1.23
N THR A 283 13.66 21.24 0.46
CA THR A 283 13.67 21.38 -1.01
C THR A 283 12.29 21.19 -1.61
N ASN A 284 11.56 20.16 -1.17
CA ASN A 284 10.22 19.88 -1.66
C ASN A 284 9.21 20.95 -1.23
N CYS A 285 9.37 21.51 -0.04
CA CYS A 285 8.57 22.63 0.43
C CYS A 285 8.83 23.92 -0.35
N CYS A 286 10.08 24.22 -0.70
CA CYS A 286 10.40 25.36 -1.56
C CYS A 286 9.82 25.21 -2.98
N LEU A 287 9.92 24.01 -3.57
CA LEU A 287 9.30 23.73 -4.87
C LEU A 287 7.77 23.88 -4.82
N THR A 288 7.14 23.45 -3.71
CA THR A 288 5.71 23.64 -3.48
C THR A 288 5.36 25.11 -3.32
N LEU A 289 6.14 25.89 -2.56
CA LEU A 289 5.93 27.33 -2.43
C LEU A 289 5.92 28.03 -3.80
N TYR A 290 6.82 27.64 -4.71
CA TYR A 290 6.89 28.24 -6.05
C TYR A 290 5.64 28.03 -6.93
N THR A 291 4.83 27.01 -6.67
CA THR A 291 3.56 26.83 -7.41
C THR A 291 2.46 27.79 -6.93
N TRP A 292 2.62 28.37 -5.74
CA TRP A 292 1.71 29.37 -5.17
C TRP A 292 2.13 30.81 -5.47
N VAL A 293 3.22 31.03 -6.23
CA VAL A 293 3.69 32.37 -6.60
C VAL A 293 3.12 32.78 -7.96
N LEU A 294 2.46 33.94 -7.98
CA LEU A 294 2.08 34.63 -9.22
C LEU A 294 3.05 35.80 -9.45
N ALA A 295 3.95 35.63 -10.41
CA ALA A 295 4.93 36.63 -10.81
C ALA A 295 4.62 37.15 -12.23
N GLY A 296 4.08 38.37 -12.34
CA GLY A 296 3.74 38.99 -13.62
C GLY A 296 4.82 39.93 -14.18
N SER A 297 5.67 40.48 -13.30
CA SER A 297 6.81 41.35 -13.63
C SER A 297 7.81 41.37 -12.47
N PRO A 298 9.04 41.91 -12.64
CA PRO A 298 10.02 42.03 -11.56
C PRO A 298 9.53 42.83 -10.35
N THR A 299 8.51 43.68 -10.54
CA THR A 299 7.92 44.53 -9.49
C THR A 299 6.59 44.01 -8.96
N ASN A 300 6.06 42.91 -9.52
CA ASN A 300 4.75 42.37 -9.15
C ASN A 300 4.85 40.85 -8.93
N VAL A 301 5.36 40.49 -7.75
CA VAL A 301 5.44 39.12 -7.24
C VAL A 301 4.51 39.01 -6.05
N THR A 302 3.48 38.16 -6.17
CA THR A 302 2.53 37.89 -5.10
C THR A 302 2.61 36.43 -4.70
N VAL A 303 2.58 36.17 -3.39
CA VAL A 303 2.64 34.82 -2.82
C VAL A 303 1.26 34.46 -2.31
N GLY A 304 0.67 33.41 -2.87
CA GLY A 304 -0.58 32.83 -2.38
C GLY A 304 -0.34 31.75 -1.32
N GLY A 305 -1.40 31.23 -0.73
CA GLY A 305 -1.33 30.02 0.12
C GLY A 305 -0.65 30.22 1.48
N ASN A 306 -1.05 31.22 2.28
CA ASN A 306 -0.54 31.50 3.63
C ASN A 306 0.99 31.72 3.77
N TYR A 307 1.83 31.44 2.78
CA TYR A 307 3.29 31.58 2.81
C TYR A 307 3.76 33.02 3.00
N SER A 308 4.82 33.20 3.81
CA SER A 308 5.46 34.50 4.01
C SER A 308 6.41 34.87 2.86
N ILE A 309 6.59 36.17 2.61
CA ILE A 309 7.56 36.64 1.60
C ILE A 309 9.01 36.34 2.01
N ASN A 310 9.26 36.19 3.31
CA ASN A 310 10.56 35.79 3.86
C ASN A 310 10.87 34.33 3.49
N ALA A 311 9.91 33.42 3.64
CA ALA A 311 10.05 32.03 3.21
C ALA A 311 10.34 31.93 1.70
N LEU A 312 9.68 32.75 0.88
CA LEU A 312 9.96 32.84 -0.55
C LEU A 312 11.41 33.29 -0.82
N SER A 313 11.86 34.37 -0.17
CA SER A 313 13.23 34.88 -0.33
C SER A 313 14.30 33.88 0.10
N GLY A 314 14.07 33.16 1.19
CA GLY A 314 14.96 32.14 1.71
C GLY A 314 15.02 30.92 0.79
N CYS A 315 13.89 30.47 0.25
CA CYS A 315 13.85 29.41 -0.76
C CYS A 315 14.62 29.80 -2.03
N CYS A 316 14.51 31.05 -2.47
CA CYS A 316 15.22 31.56 -3.64
C CYS A 316 16.75 31.65 -3.45
N GLN A 317 17.24 31.73 -2.20
CA GLN A 317 18.66 31.63 -1.90
C GLN A 317 19.17 30.19 -1.89
N LEU A 318 18.29 29.23 -1.59
CA LEU A 318 18.63 27.80 -1.52
C LEU A 318 18.55 27.11 -2.89
N ILE A 319 17.49 27.39 -3.66
CA ILE A 319 17.16 26.68 -4.90
C ILE A 319 16.58 27.67 -5.91
N PRO A 320 17.10 27.73 -7.16
CA PRO A 320 16.51 28.58 -8.19
C PRO A 320 15.10 28.10 -8.55
N SER A 321 14.17 29.03 -8.68
CA SER A 321 12.80 28.69 -9.08
C SER A 321 12.72 28.34 -10.59
N PRO A 322 11.91 27.36 -10.98
CA PRO A 322 11.69 27.03 -12.40
C PRO A 322 10.67 27.97 -13.08
N SER A 323 9.89 28.75 -12.33
CA SER A 323 8.74 29.52 -12.83
C SER A 323 9.00 31.03 -12.94
N PHE A 324 9.95 31.59 -12.19
CA PHE A 324 10.33 33.01 -12.25
C PHE A 324 11.78 33.25 -11.80
N ASN A 325 12.34 34.40 -12.12
CA ASN A 325 13.73 34.69 -11.77
C ASN A 325 13.84 35.13 -10.29
N CYS A 326 14.50 34.32 -9.46
CA CYS A 326 14.73 34.62 -8.06
C CYS A 326 15.54 35.90 -7.79
N THR A 327 16.24 36.44 -8.80
CA THR A 327 16.93 37.74 -8.68
C THR A 327 15.96 38.91 -8.49
N TRP A 328 14.68 38.75 -8.83
CA TRP A 328 13.65 39.79 -8.63
C TRP A 328 13.31 40.03 -7.15
N LEU A 329 13.72 39.14 -6.25
CA LEU A 329 13.45 39.22 -4.81
C LEU A 329 14.67 39.67 -3.99
N SER A 330 15.78 40.04 -4.65
CA SER A 330 16.94 40.58 -3.94
C SER A 330 16.59 41.93 -3.31
N PRO A 331 17.04 42.22 -2.08
CA PRO A 331 16.97 43.58 -1.58
C PRO A 331 17.82 44.44 -2.52
N VAL A 332 17.18 45.43 -3.15
CA VAL A 332 17.91 46.49 -3.83
C VAL A 332 18.84 47.13 -2.79
N PRO A 333 20.15 47.28 -3.05
CA PRO A 333 21.02 48.03 -2.15
C PRO A 333 20.57 49.49 -2.01
#